data_AF-A0A4S4GZH1-F1
#
_entry.id   AF-A0A4S4GZH1-F1
#
_cell.length_a   1.000
_cell.length_b   1.000
_cell.length_c   1.000
_cell.angle_alpha   90.00
_cell.angle_beta   90.00
_cell.angle_gamma   90.00
#
_symmetry.space_group_name_H-M   'P 1'
#
loop_
_entity.id
_entity.type
_entity.pdbx_description
1 polymer ?
#
loop_
_entity_poly.entity_id
_entity_poly.type
_entity_poly.pdbx_seq_one_letter_code
_entity_poly.pdbx_strand_id
1 'polypeptide(L)'
;MNNYKFILATILILPQGVSYASQNQADGPQIKVIGVESKEKDSILPDPTPRKVEISGMSRYDCVYEYKINVGGGETYATILQIGEPLSKFTDYTSYLLDSIATAPVSNAALIEEMQQKKTNSVFFFDTEVWQNLPEGSMTVTQEIAPNIMGYEEPMGQIEWSLHEDSTKNICGYSCNRATASYGGREWTAWYTLDIPVSTGPWKLNGLPGLIMEAADSEGLHTFTAIAFREENVPIVLPDKLNVHFSNRDKVIKRKLNSEATGMEGIDPSMIESITVTKSAAGGSNIIINGITLRQRPNGYTPLEKE
;
A
#
# COMPACT_ATOMS: atom_id res chain seq x y z
N MET A 1 -0.18 -19.70 -34.27
CA MET A 1 -1.62 -19.40 -34.19
C MET A 1 -2.11 -19.80 -32.81
N ASN A 2 -2.16 -18.87 -31.87
CA ASN A 2 -2.81 -19.09 -30.56
C ASN A 2 -3.58 -17.81 -30.21
N ASN A 3 -4.90 -17.96 -30.16
CA ASN A 3 -5.86 -16.93 -29.82
C ASN A 3 -5.98 -16.83 -28.29
N TYR A 4 -5.62 -15.69 -27.71
CA TYR A 4 -6.05 -15.34 -26.35
C TYR A 4 -7.14 -14.26 -26.45
N LYS A 5 -8.37 -14.69 -26.18
CA LYS A 5 -9.54 -13.83 -26.00
C LYS A 5 -9.41 -13.13 -24.65
N PHE A 6 -9.30 -11.81 -24.66
CA PHE A 6 -9.50 -10.98 -23.46
C PHE A 6 -10.99 -10.94 -23.12
N ILE A 7 -11.34 -11.33 -21.89
CA ILE A 7 -12.69 -11.14 -21.32
C ILE A 7 -12.68 -9.78 -20.62
N LEU A 8 -13.26 -8.76 -21.27
CA LEU A 8 -13.61 -7.48 -20.66
C LEU A 8 -15.02 -7.61 -20.10
N ALA A 9 -15.15 -7.62 -18.77
CA ALA A 9 -16.44 -7.53 -18.10
C ALA A 9 -16.87 -6.06 -17.99
N THR A 10 -17.90 -5.70 -18.74
CA THR A 10 -18.58 -4.41 -18.73
C THR A 10 -19.53 -4.32 -17.54
N ILE A 11 -19.43 -3.27 -16.72
CA ILE A 11 -20.52 -2.87 -15.81
C ILE A 11 -21.03 -1.50 -16.25
N LEU A 12 -22.31 -1.50 -16.68
CA LEU A 12 -23.07 -0.33 -17.10
C LEU A 12 -23.44 0.58 -15.92
N ILE A 13 -23.29 1.89 -16.13
CA ILE A 13 -23.87 2.96 -15.31
C ILE A 13 -25.31 3.23 -15.80
N LEU A 14 -26.24 3.46 -14.87
CA LEU A 14 -27.45 4.24 -15.13
C LEU A 14 -27.58 5.39 -14.11
N PRO A 15 -27.94 6.62 -14.53
CA PRO A 15 -28.05 7.78 -13.64
C PRO A 15 -29.51 8.14 -13.33
N GLN A 16 -29.75 8.72 -12.15
CA GLN A 16 -30.69 9.81 -11.77
C GLN A 16 -30.48 10.01 -10.25
N GLY A 17 -30.31 11.17 -9.61
CA GLY A 17 -30.77 12.53 -9.87
C GLY A 17 -31.74 12.95 -8.76
N VAL A 18 -31.27 13.61 -7.68
CA VAL A 18 -32.10 14.44 -6.79
C VAL A 18 -31.27 15.58 -6.17
N SER A 19 -31.81 16.79 -6.26
CA SER A 19 -31.31 18.07 -5.71
C SER A 19 -31.85 18.31 -4.31
N TYR A 20 -31.05 18.92 -3.42
CA TYR A 20 -31.56 19.82 -2.38
C TYR A 20 -30.61 21.00 -2.13
N ALA A 21 -31.18 22.20 -2.10
CA ALA A 21 -30.55 23.45 -1.68
C ALA A 21 -30.98 23.79 -0.25
N SER A 22 -30.05 24.27 0.58
CA SER A 22 -30.05 25.63 1.16
C SER A 22 -29.33 25.71 2.52
N GLN A 23 -28.37 26.64 2.58
CA GLN A 23 -28.00 27.56 3.67
C GLN A 23 -27.84 27.06 5.12
N ASN A 24 -26.63 27.25 5.67
CA ASN A 24 -26.45 28.12 6.83
C ASN A 24 -25.01 28.61 6.97
N GLN A 25 -24.90 29.87 7.39
CA GLN A 25 -23.72 30.71 7.53
C GLN A 25 -23.28 30.68 9.00
N ALA A 26 -21.98 30.47 9.26
CA ALA A 26 -21.36 30.76 10.56
C ALA A 26 -19.90 31.20 10.33
N ASP A 27 -19.61 32.41 10.78
CA ASP A 27 -18.32 33.10 10.67
C ASP A 27 -17.20 32.39 11.44
N GLY A 28 -16.20 31.89 10.70
CA GLY A 28 -14.87 31.54 11.18
C GLY A 28 -13.82 32.43 10.51
N PRO A 29 -12.57 32.48 11.02
CA PRO A 29 -11.56 33.42 10.55
C PRO A 29 -11.33 33.29 9.03
N GLN A 30 -11.53 34.41 8.33
CA GLN A 30 -11.38 34.54 6.88
C GLN A 30 -9.94 34.21 6.45
N ILE A 31 -9.72 33.00 5.93
CA ILE A 31 -8.50 32.69 5.21
C ILE A 31 -8.56 33.43 3.88
N LYS A 32 -7.76 34.50 3.76
CA LYS A 32 -7.63 35.29 2.54
C LYS A 32 -6.92 34.44 1.50
N VAL A 33 -7.66 33.85 0.56
CA VAL A 33 -7.09 33.16 -0.61
C VAL A 33 -6.41 34.20 -1.48
N ILE A 34 -5.07 34.23 -1.46
CA ILE A 34 -4.28 35.12 -2.30
C ILE A 34 -4.06 34.39 -3.64
N GLY A 35 -4.98 34.61 -4.58
CA GLY A 35 -4.83 34.26 -6.00
C GLY A 35 -5.04 32.78 -6.35
N VAL A 36 -6.14 32.48 -7.05
CA VAL A 36 -6.24 31.27 -7.87
C VAL A 36 -5.94 31.70 -9.30
N GLU A 37 -4.70 31.53 -9.75
CA GLU A 37 -4.44 31.54 -11.19
C GLU A 37 -4.95 30.22 -11.76
N SER A 38 -6.09 30.26 -12.46
CA SER A 38 -6.50 29.16 -13.32
C SER A 38 -5.57 29.12 -14.54
N LYS A 39 -4.49 28.35 -14.45
CA LYS A 39 -3.77 27.93 -15.66
C LYS A 39 -4.59 26.87 -16.39
N GLU A 40 -4.62 26.97 -17.71
CA GLU A 40 -5.17 25.94 -18.59
C GLU A 40 -4.54 24.56 -18.30
N LYS A 41 -5.32 23.54 -18.61
CA LYS A 41 -5.25 22.16 -18.14
C LYS A 41 -4.01 21.40 -18.65
N ASP A 42 -2.82 21.70 -18.13
CA ASP A 42 -1.70 20.75 -18.14
C ASP A 42 -2.07 19.59 -17.19
N SER A 43 -1.79 18.33 -17.56
CA SER A 43 -2.14 17.18 -16.72
C SER A 43 -1.49 17.31 -15.34
N ILE A 44 -2.33 17.39 -14.30
CA ILE A 44 -1.97 17.73 -12.91
C ILE A 44 -1.43 16.52 -12.12
N LEU A 45 -1.49 15.34 -12.74
CA LEU A 45 -0.83 14.15 -12.25
C LEU A 45 0.65 14.16 -12.64
N PRO A 46 1.55 13.54 -11.85
CA PRO A 46 2.97 13.52 -12.17
C PRO A 46 3.18 12.97 -13.58
N ASP A 47 4.12 13.58 -14.31
CA ASP A 47 4.42 13.33 -15.72
C ASP A 47 4.18 11.85 -16.11
N PRO A 48 3.22 11.58 -17.03
CA PRO A 48 2.91 10.21 -17.45
C PRO A 48 4.02 9.59 -18.31
N THR A 49 5.09 10.33 -18.61
CA THR A 49 6.27 9.81 -19.31
C THR A 49 6.93 8.71 -18.48
N PRO A 50 7.36 7.58 -19.10
CA PRO A 50 8.08 6.52 -18.41
C PRO A 50 9.27 7.09 -17.63
N ARG A 51 9.26 6.93 -16.31
CA ARG A 51 10.39 7.32 -15.47
C ARG A 51 11.53 6.34 -15.69
N LYS A 52 12.77 6.83 -15.63
CA LYS A 52 13.94 5.96 -15.55
C LYS A 52 13.92 5.28 -14.18
N VAL A 53 13.37 4.07 -14.12
CA VAL A 53 13.28 3.28 -12.89
C VAL A 53 14.55 2.47 -12.66
N GLU A 54 14.94 2.31 -11.39
CA GLU A 54 15.97 1.35 -11.00
C GLU A 54 15.31 -0.01 -10.75
N ILE A 55 15.82 -1.07 -11.36
CA ILE A 55 15.31 -2.44 -11.21
C ILE A 55 16.20 -3.17 -10.22
N SER A 56 15.64 -3.68 -9.11
CA SER A 56 16.42 -4.47 -8.13
C SER A 56 16.47 -5.96 -8.46
N GLY A 57 15.54 -6.45 -9.28
CA GLY A 57 15.45 -7.86 -9.66
C GLY A 57 14.19 -8.16 -10.45
N MET A 58 13.93 -9.44 -10.67
CA MET A 58 12.71 -9.93 -11.31
C MET A 58 11.88 -10.71 -10.29
N SER A 59 10.58 -10.44 -10.26
CA SER A 59 9.60 -11.28 -9.55
C SER A 59 9.47 -12.58 -10.31
N ARG A 60 9.61 -13.72 -9.62
CA ARG A 60 9.32 -15.06 -10.14
C ARG A 60 7.91 -15.50 -9.80
N TYR A 61 7.40 -15.02 -8.67
CA TYR A 61 6.03 -15.28 -8.23
C TYR A 61 5.42 -14.02 -7.64
N ASP A 62 4.13 -13.83 -7.88
CA ASP A 62 3.34 -12.81 -7.21
C ASP A 62 2.29 -13.50 -6.34
N CYS A 63 2.16 -13.04 -5.10
CA CYS A 63 1.07 -13.43 -4.20
C CYS A 63 0.24 -12.18 -3.85
N VAL A 64 -1.03 -12.16 -4.25
CA VAL A 64 -1.98 -11.09 -3.92
C VAL A 64 -2.69 -11.44 -2.62
N TYR A 65 -2.71 -10.51 -1.68
CA TYR A 65 -3.41 -10.65 -0.41
C TYR A 65 -4.60 -9.69 -0.33
N GLU A 66 -5.70 -10.19 0.22
CA GLU A 66 -6.69 -9.37 0.87
C GLU A 66 -6.18 -9.04 2.28
N TYR A 67 -6.10 -7.75 2.62
CA TYR A 67 -5.76 -7.29 3.96
C TYR A 67 -6.98 -6.64 4.60
N LYS A 68 -7.43 -7.16 5.75
CA LYS A 68 -8.59 -6.68 6.48
C LYS A 68 -8.20 -6.06 7.81
N ILE A 69 -8.86 -4.95 8.12
CA ILE A 69 -8.85 -4.34 9.46
C ILE A 69 -10.29 -4.41 10.02
N ASN A 70 -10.50 -5.16 11.09
CA ASN A 70 -11.83 -5.43 11.65
C ASN A 70 -12.23 -4.41 12.73
N VAL A 71 -12.15 -3.12 12.41
CA VAL A 71 -12.57 -2.00 13.29
C VAL A 71 -13.50 -1.06 12.53
N GLY A 72 -14.47 -0.46 13.23
CA GLY A 72 -15.26 0.66 12.72
C GLY A 72 -16.09 0.38 11.46
N GLY A 73 -16.54 -0.86 11.25
CA GLY A 73 -17.29 -1.26 10.05
C GLY A 73 -16.50 -2.10 9.05
N GLY A 74 -15.20 -2.29 9.31
CA GLY A 74 -14.33 -3.15 8.52
C GLY A 74 -13.70 -2.38 7.37
N GLU A 75 -12.40 -2.60 7.19
CA GLU A 75 -11.63 -2.07 6.06
C GLU A 75 -11.07 -3.24 5.27
N THR A 76 -11.00 -3.09 3.96
CA THR A 76 -10.42 -4.11 3.08
C THR A 76 -9.51 -3.44 2.07
N TYR A 77 -8.27 -3.90 2.07
CA TYR A 77 -7.17 -3.45 1.22
C TYR A 77 -6.76 -4.61 0.31
N ALA A 78 -6.19 -4.29 -0.84
CA ALA A 78 -5.52 -5.26 -1.72
C ALA A 78 -4.03 -4.96 -1.72
N THR A 79 -3.22 -5.95 -1.36
CA THR A 79 -1.75 -5.86 -1.33
C THR A 79 -1.14 -6.99 -2.13
N ILE A 80 0.15 -6.88 -2.44
CA ILE A 80 0.88 -7.87 -3.22
C ILE A 80 2.29 -8.05 -2.71
N LEU A 81 2.73 -9.30 -2.69
CA LEU A 81 4.10 -9.71 -2.48
C LEU A 81 4.69 -10.16 -3.82
N GLN A 82 5.66 -9.42 -4.34
CA GLN A 82 6.53 -9.85 -5.44
C GLN A 82 7.69 -10.64 -4.85
N ILE A 83 7.85 -11.90 -5.27
CA ILE A 83 8.84 -12.86 -4.75
C ILE A 83 9.91 -13.09 -5.80
N GLY A 84 11.06 -12.45 -5.62
CA GLY A 84 12.26 -12.66 -6.43
C GLY A 84 13.29 -13.54 -5.74
N GLU A 85 14.47 -13.64 -6.35
CA GLU A 85 15.69 -14.14 -5.72
C GLU A 85 16.81 -13.10 -5.92
N PRO A 86 17.44 -12.60 -4.85
CA PRO A 86 17.29 -12.98 -3.44
C PRO A 86 16.30 -12.09 -2.64
N LEU A 87 15.56 -11.19 -3.29
CA LEU A 87 14.74 -10.16 -2.63
C LEU A 87 13.24 -10.36 -2.85
N SER A 88 12.43 -9.81 -1.95
CA SER A 88 10.97 -9.72 -2.11
C SER A 88 10.45 -8.32 -1.77
N LYS A 89 9.34 -7.91 -2.39
CA LYS A 89 8.70 -6.59 -2.18
C LYS A 89 7.22 -6.77 -1.83
N PHE A 90 6.78 -6.26 -0.70
CA PHE A 90 5.37 -6.20 -0.32
C PHE A 90 4.86 -4.76 -0.39
N THR A 91 3.78 -4.51 -1.12
CA THR A 91 3.24 -3.17 -1.36
C THR A 91 1.73 -3.19 -1.64
N ASP A 92 1.12 -2.02 -1.78
CA ASP A 92 -0.26 -1.86 -2.24
C ASP A 92 -0.44 -2.35 -3.69
N TYR A 93 -1.52 -3.07 -3.96
CA TYR A 93 -1.76 -3.64 -5.29
C TYR A 93 -1.92 -2.58 -6.38
N THR A 94 -2.52 -1.42 -6.07
CA THR A 94 -2.67 -0.32 -7.03
C THR A 94 -1.33 0.34 -7.33
N SER A 95 -0.45 0.48 -6.32
CA SER A 95 0.93 0.94 -6.53
C SER A 95 1.70 -0.03 -7.43
N TYR A 96 1.59 -1.34 -7.21
CA TYR A 96 2.19 -2.35 -8.10
C TYR A 96 1.70 -2.23 -9.55
N LEU A 97 0.39 -2.06 -9.76
CA LEU A 97 -0.15 -1.91 -11.12
C LEU A 97 0.43 -0.68 -11.82
N LEU A 98 0.57 0.44 -11.08
CA LEU A 98 1.21 1.65 -11.59
C LEU A 98 2.66 1.41 -12.00
N ASP A 99 3.45 0.76 -11.16
CA ASP A 99 4.85 0.42 -11.46
C ASP A 99 4.94 -0.48 -12.71
N SER A 100 4.05 -1.48 -12.81
CA SER A 100 4.00 -2.40 -13.95
C SER A 100 3.66 -1.69 -15.27
N ILE A 101 2.65 -0.80 -15.26
CA ILE A 101 2.26 -0.05 -16.46
C ILE A 101 3.34 0.96 -16.86
N ALA A 102 3.99 1.61 -15.89
CA ALA A 102 5.03 2.60 -16.15
C ALA A 102 6.31 1.98 -16.74
N THR A 103 6.56 0.69 -16.48
CA THR A 103 7.71 -0.07 -16.99
C THR A 103 7.41 -0.87 -18.25
N ALA A 104 6.15 -0.92 -18.69
CA ALA A 104 5.76 -1.64 -19.89
C ALA A 104 6.41 -1.02 -21.15
N PRO A 105 6.82 -1.83 -22.15
CA PRO A 105 7.43 -1.34 -23.39
C PRO A 105 6.56 -0.34 -24.16
N VAL A 106 5.24 -0.44 -23.99
CA VAL A 106 4.27 0.49 -24.54
C VAL A 106 3.53 1.10 -23.35
N SER A 107 3.89 2.33 -23.00
CA SER A 107 3.17 3.08 -21.98
C SER A 107 1.87 3.62 -22.56
N ASN A 108 0.78 3.43 -21.80
CA ASN A 108 -0.51 4.06 -22.11
C ASN A 108 -0.73 5.19 -21.10
N ALA A 109 -0.41 6.42 -21.51
CA ALA A 109 -0.52 7.60 -20.64
C ALA A 109 -1.90 7.76 -20.01
N ALA A 110 -2.98 7.46 -20.76
CA ALA A 110 -4.34 7.51 -20.23
C ALA A 110 -4.59 6.45 -19.14
N LEU A 111 -4.03 5.25 -19.30
CA LEU A 111 -4.12 4.20 -18.29
C LEU A 111 -3.28 4.53 -17.05
N ILE A 112 -2.10 5.13 -17.22
CA ILE A 112 -1.28 5.64 -16.10
C ILE A 112 -2.07 6.69 -15.33
N GLU A 113 -2.68 7.64 -16.03
CA GLU A 113 -3.50 8.70 -15.44
C GLU A 113 -4.70 8.10 -14.66
N GLU A 114 -5.40 7.14 -15.26
CA GLU A 114 -6.52 6.43 -14.62
C GLU A 114 -6.08 5.74 -13.31
N MET A 115 -4.96 5.00 -13.35
CA MET A 115 -4.46 4.28 -12.18
C MET A 115 -3.93 5.24 -11.10
N GLN A 116 -3.36 6.38 -11.49
CA GLN A 116 -2.96 7.43 -10.55
C GLN A 116 -4.19 8.02 -9.85
N GLN A 117 -5.25 8.34 -10.60
CA GLN A 117 -6.52 8.79 -10.03
C GLN A 117 -7.13 7.73 -9.10
N LYS A 118 -7.06 6.44 -9.47
CA LYS A 118 -7.51 5.33 -8.61
C LYS A 118 -6.73 5.27 -7.30
N LYS A 119 -5.39 5.38 -7.35
CA LYS A 119 -4.54 5.44 -6.15
C LYS A 119 -4.88 6.65 -5.26
N THR A 120 -5.05 7.82 -5.86
CA THR A 120 -5.39 9.06 -5.15
C THR A 120 -6.77 9.00 -4.51
N ASN A 121 -7.76 8.42 -5.19
CA ASN A 121 -9.13 8.31 -4.68
C ASN A 121 -9.34 7.13 -3.71
N SER A 122 -8.34 6.26 -3.53
CA SER A 122 -8.47 5.11 -2.64
C SER A 122 -8.49 5.55 -1.17
N VAL A 123 -9.62 5.29 -0.51
CA VAL A 123 -9.80 5.50 0.94
C VAL A 123 -8.99 4.46 1.72
N PHE A 124 -9.08 3.20 1.30
CA PHE A 124 -8.33 2.08 1.89
C PHE A 124 -7.11 1.78 1.02
N PHE A 125 -6.02 2.48 1.28
CA PHE A 125 -4.73 2.33 0.62
C PHE A 125 -3.66 1.86 1.60
N PHE A 126 -2.88 0.85 1.22
CA PHE A 126 -1.78 0.36 2.04
C PHE A 126 -0.52 1.20 1.80
N ASP A 127 -0.31 2.21 2.63
CA ASP A 127 0.75 3.20 2.48
C ASP A 127 2.17 2.75 2.86
N THR A 128 2.34 1.47 3.17
CA THR A 128 3.61 0.88 3.59
C THR A 128 4.16 0.00 2.47
N GLU A 129 5.46 0.10 2.24
CA GLU A 129 6.20 -0.77 1.35
C GLU A 129 7.32 -1.43 2.13
N VAL A 130 7.47 -2.74 1.95
CA VAL A 130 8.44 -3.57 2.67
C VAL A 130 9.30 -4.31 1.66
N TRP A 131 10.60 -4.10 1.77
CA TRP A 131 11.62 -4.75 0.98
C TRP A 131 12.37 -5.74 1.84
N GLN A 132 12.22 -7.02 1.55
CA GLN A 132 12.90 -8.09 2.27
C GLN A 132 14.21 -8.43 1.54
N ASN A 133 15.28 -8.53 2.32
CA ASN A 133 16.64 -8.81 1.89
C ASN A 133 17.23 -7.68 1.01
N LEU A 134 16.90 -6.44 1.38
CA LEU A 134 17.43 -5.23 0.78
C LEU A 134 17.72 -4.22 1.91
N PRO A 135 19.00 -3.94 2.24
CA PRO A 135 20.19 -4.68 1.83
C PRO A 135 20.18 -6.13 2.36
N GLU A 136 21.10 -6.97 1.88
CA GLU A 136 21.19 -8.38 2.30
C GLU A 136 21.19 -8.53 3.83
N GLY A 137 20.36 -9.43 4.35
CA GLY A 137 20.18 -9.68 5.79
C GLY A 137 19.27 -8.67 6.51
N SER A 138 18.78 -7.64 5.81
CA SER A 138 17.94 -6.59 6.37
C SER A 138 16.67 -6.38 5.56
N MET A 139 15.72 -5.68 6.18
CA MET A 139 14.48 -5.26 5.58
C MET A 139 14.41 -3.74 5.56
N THR A 140 14.18 -3.15 4.40
CA THR A 140 13.86 -1.72 4.26
C THR A 140 12.34 -1.55 4.30
N VAL A 141 11.86 -0.68 5.18
CA VAL A 141 10.45 -0.31 5.26
C VAL A 141 10.31 1.16 4.93
N THR A 142 9.38 1.49 4.03
CA THR A 142 9.04 2.89 3.71
C THR A 142 7.55 3.13 3.86
N GLN A 143 7.17 4.32 4.31
CA GLN A 143 5.78 4.71 4.53
C GLN A 143 5.50 6.10 3.98
N GLU A 144 4.36 6.28 3.31
CA GLU A 144 3.87 7.61 2.94
C GLU A 144 3.42 8.35 4.23
N ILE A 145 4.18 9.37 4.65
CA ILE A 145 3.89 10.20 5.84
C ILE A 145 4.05 11.68 5.47
N ALA A 146 2.98 12.27 4.96
CA ALA A 146 2.97 13.64 4.46
C ALA A 146 3.73 14.60 5.41
N PRO A 147 4.64 15.43 4.88
CA PRO A 147 4.88 15.70 3.45
C PRO A 147 5.96 14.79 2.82
N ASN A 148 6.47 13.77 3.52
CA ASN A 148 7.62 12.98 3.07
C ASN A 148 7.31 11.48 3.00
N ILE A 149 8.11 10.74 2.23
CA ILE A 149 8.21 9.29 2.44
C ILE A 149 9.23 9.08 3.54
N MET A 150 8.86 8.36 4.59
CA MET A 150 9.76 8.05 5.71
C MET A 150 10.23 6.60 5.57
N GLY A 151 11.51 6.36 5.82
CA GLY A 151 12.12 5.03 5.72
C GLY A 151 12.84 4.62 6.99
N TYR A 152 12.95 3.32 7.23
CA TYR A 152 13.88 2.74 8.19
C TYR A 152 14.33 1.36 7.72
N GLU A 153 15.41 0.86 8.30
CA GLU A 153 15.90 -0.51 8.10
C GLU A 153 15.87 -1.26 9.42
N GLU A 154 15.55 -2.55 9.37
CA GLU A 154 15.67 -3.45 10.51
C GLU A 154 16.21 -4.82 10.07
N PRO A 155 16.93 -5.55 10.95
CA PRO A 155 17.42 -6.89 10.61
C PRO A 155 16.29 -7.86 10.28
N MET A 156 16.50 -8.74 9.30
CA MET A 156 15.59 -9.86 9.04
C MET A 156 15.79 -11.02 10.03
N GLY A 157 14.85 -11.97 10.04
CA GLY A 157 14.96 -13.19 10.83
C GLY A 157 14.75 -13.01 12.33
N GLN A 158 14.07 -11.93 12.75
CA GLN A 158 13.80 -11.65 14.16
C GLN A 158 12.57 -12.39 14.72
N ILE A 159 11.79 -13.07 13.87
CA ILE A 159 10.53 -13.70 14.28
C ILE A 159 10.79 -15.14 14.70
N GLU A 160 10.64 -15.41 15.98
CA GLU A 160 10.76 -16.75 16.55
C GLU A 160 9.41 -17.49 16.44
N TRP A 161 9.27 -18.31 15.40
CA TRP A 161 8.03 -19.04 15.12
C TRP A 161 7.94 -20.35 15.92
N SER A 162 6.81 -20.52 16.61
CA SER A 162 6.37 -21.83 17.10
C SER A 162 5.59 -22.55 16.01
N LEU A 163 6.11 -23.66 15.49
CA LEU A 163 5.45 -24.47 14.46
C LEU A 163 4.47 -25.47 15.08
N HIS A 164 3.30 -25.64 14.47
CA HIS A 164 2.25 -26.55 14.92
C HIS A 164 1.84 -27.50 13.78
N GLU A 165 2.25 -28.76 13.88
CA GLU A 165 1.98 -29.80 12.86
C GLU A 165 0.61 -30.46 13.02
N ASP A 166 -0.14 -30.12 14.06
CA ASP A 166 -1.42 -30.74 14.40
C ASP A 166 -2.62 -30.17 13.62
N SER A 167 -2.41 -29.07 12.92
CA SER A 167 -3.46 -28.26 12.32
C SER A 167 -3.13 -27.95 10.88
N THR A 168 -4.05 -28.28 9.97
CA THR A 168 -3.94 -27.90 8.55
C THR A 168 -5.15 -27.08 8.11
N LYS A 169 -4.91 -26.15 7.18
CA LYS A 169 -5.95 -25.32 6.57
C LYS A 169 -5.67 -25.22 5.08
N ASN A 170 -6.71 -25.30 4.23
CA ASN A 170 -6.57 -25.03 2.81
C ASN A 170 -6.77 -23.52 2.55
N ILE A 171 -5.80 -22.88 1.91
CA ILE A 171 -5.82 -21.45 1.60
C ILE A 171 -5.33 -21.25 0.17
N CYS A 172 -6.12 -20.58 -0.66
CA CYS A 172 -5.83 -20.38 -2.08
C CYS A 172 -5.49 -21.70 -2.83
N GLY A 173 -6.07 -22.83 -2.39
CA GLY A 173 -5.82 -24.16 -2.95
C GLY A 173 -4.64 -24.92 -2.33
N TYR A 174 -3.84 -24.29 -1.48
CA TYR A 174 -2.64 -24.88 -0.88
C TYR A 174 -2.91 -25.43 0.53
N SER A 175 -2.33 -26.58 0.85
CA SER A 175 -2.35 -27.12 2.21
C SER A 175 -1.35 -26.34 3.07
N CYS A 176 -1.84 -25.72 4.14
CA CYS A 176 -1.04 -24.87 5.01
C CYS A 176 -0.95 -25.43 6.42
N ASN A 177 0.24 -25.34 7.01
CA ASN A 177 0.53 -25.63 8.41
C ASN A 177 0.42 -24.36 9.25
N ARG A 178 0.13 -24.50 10.54
CA ARG A 178 -0.01 -23.38 11.45
C ARG A 178 1.31 -23.05 12.13
N ALA A 179 1.59 -21.77 12.33
CA ALA A 179 2.66 -21.26 13.18
C ALA A 179 2.16 -20.07 14.01
N THR A 180 2.80 -19.81 15.15
CA THR A 180 2.49 -18.65 16.00
C THR A 180 3.75 -17.92 16.44
N ALA A 181 3.72 -16.60 16.54
CA ALA A 181 4.84 -15.79 17.04
C ALA A 181 4.38 -14.43 17.56
N SER A 182 5.16 -13.85 18.47
CA SER A 182 5.02 -12.46 18.92
C SER A 182 5.90 -11.55 18.04
N TYR A 183 5.31 -10.58 17.37
CA TYR A 183 6.07 -9.62 16.54
C TYR A 183 5.30 -8.31 16.32
N GLY A 184 6.00 -7.17 16.37
CA GLY A 184 5.40 -5.84 16.18
C GLY A 184 4.37 -5.45 17.26
N GLY A 185 4.50 -6.01 18.47
CA GLY A 185 3.54 -5.83 19.56
C GLY A 185 2.22 -6.60 19.40
N ARG A 186 2.21 -7.63 18.53
CA ARG A 186 1.05 -8.47 18.26
C ARG A 186 1.41 -9.95 18.35
N GLU A 187 0.45 -10.75 18.78
CA GLU A 187 0.52 -12.20 18.69
C GLU A 187 -0.09 -12.64 17.37
N TRP A 188 0.70 -13.28 16.51
CA TRP A 188 0.29 -13.71 15.19
C TRP A 188 -0.01 -15.20 15.18
N THR A 189 -1.09 -15.58 14.50
CA THR A 189 -1.26 -16.93 13.94
C THR A 189 -1.07 -16.85 12.44
N ALA A 190 -0.08 -17.56 11.92
CA ALA A 190 0.22 -17.65 10.50
C ALA A 190 -0.08 -19.06 9.97
N TRP A 191 -0.52 -19.14 8.73
CA TRP A 191 -0.68 -20.37 7.98
C TRP A 191 0.25 -20.34 6.78
N TYR A 192 1.14 -21.31 6.66
CA TYR A 192 2.18 -21.34 5.61
C TYR A 192 2.16 -22.66 4.83
N THR A 193 2.50 -22.62 3.54
CA THR A 193 2.58 -23.82 2.70
C THR A 193 4.02 -24.21 2.40
N LEU A 194 4.33 -25.49 2.51
CA LEU A 194 5.62 -26.06 2.10
C LEU A 194 5.71 -26.31 0.58
N ASP A 195 4.59 -26.24 -0.14
CA ASP A 195 4.55 -26.40 -1.60
C ASP A 195 5.30 -25.26 -2.30
N ILE A 196 5.43 -24.12 -1.64
CA ILE A 196 6.17 -22.94 -2.10
C ILE A 196 7.24 -22.63 -1.03
N PRO A 197 8.44 -23.24 -1.11
CA PRO A 197 9.45 -23.20 -0.05
C PRO A 197 10.26 -21.89 -0.07
N VAL A 198 9.56 -20.76 0.05
CA VAL A 198 10.13 -19.41 0.13
C VAL A 198 9.83 -18.82 1.50
N SER A 199 10.85 -18.28 2.18
CA SER A 199 10.72 -17.79 3.56
C SER A 199 10.25 -16.33 3.60
N THR A 200 9.06 -16.06 3.06
CA THR A 200 8.49 -14.71 2.98
C THR A 200 6.97 -14.75 3.16
N GLY A 201 6.35 -13.57 3.22
CA GLY A 201 4.96 -13.39 3.60
C GLY A 201 4.50 -11.94 3.54
N PRO A 202 3.24 -11.68 3.88
CA PRO A 202 2.68 -10.33 3.84
C PRO A 202 3.33 -9.43 4.91
N TRP A 203 3.39 -8.12 4.60
CA TRP A 203 4.00 -7.11 5.44
C TRP A 203 5.47 -7.47 5.78
N LYS A 204 5.78 -7.63 7.05
CA LYS A 204 7.11 -7.92 7.59
C LYS A 204 7.24 -9.38 8.03
N LEU A 205 6.17 -10.18 7.92
CA LEU A 205 6.17 -11.55 8.37
C LEU A 205 7.00 -12.42 7.40
N ASN A 206 8.07 -13.01 7.92
CA ASN A 206 9.02 -13.87 7.20
C ASN A 206 9.59 -14.92 8.16
N GLY A 207 10.47 -15.81 7.67
CA GLY A 207 11.20 -16.75 8.52
C GLY A 207 10.57 -18.14 8.69
N LEU A 208 9.38 -18.38 8.14
CA LEU A 208 8.80 -19.74 8.05
C LEU A 208 9.42 -20.53 6.89
N PRO A 209 9.41 -21.87 6.93
CA PRO A 209 10.03 -22.71 5.88
C PRO A 209 9.28 -22.71 4.55
N GLY A 210 8.18 -21.97 4.44
CA GLY A 210 7.42 -21.79 3.20
C GLY A 210 6.56 -20.53 3.25
N LEU A 211 5.89 -20.24 2.13
CA LEU A 211 5.15 -18.98 1.94
C LEU A 211 4.01 -18.86 2.96
N ILE A 212 3.94 -17.74 3.66
CA ILE A 212 2.81 -17.40 4.54
C ILE A 212 1.60 -17.07 3.67
N MET A 213 0.59 -17.94 3.68
CA MET A 213 -0.65 -17.78 2.90
C MET A 213 -1.72 -17.01 3.67
N GLU A 214 -1.67 -17.00 5.00
CA GLU A 214 -2.55 -16.19 5.85
C GLU A 214 -1.84 -15.81 7.13
N ALA A 215 -2.12 -14.62 7.66
CA ALA A 215 -1.68 -14.21 8.99
C ALA A 215 -2.74 -13.34 9.65
N ALA A 216 -3.13 -13.69 10.86
CA ALA A 216 -4.09 -12.94 11.67
C ALA A 216 -3.52 -12.66 13.06
N ASP A 217 -3.76 -11.46 13.58
CA ASP A 217 -3.44 -11.20 14.98
C ASP A 217 -4.48 -11.82 15.92
N SER A 218 -4.09 -12.07 17.17
CA SER A 218 -4.92 -12.73 18.19
C SER A 218 -6.15 -11.92 18.61
N GLU A 219 -6.14 -10.60 18.38
CA GLU A 219 -7.28 -9.71 18.63
C GLU A 219 -8.27 -9.73 17.45
N GLY A 220 -7.91 -10.38 16.34
CA GLY A 220 -8.69 -10.40 15.11
C GLY A 220 -8.75 -9.04 14.43
N LEU A 221 -7.87 -8.10 14.79
CA LEU A 221 -7.90 -6.74 14.24
C LEU A 221 -7.33 -6.72 12.82
N HIS A 222 -6.18 -7.36 12.61
CA HIS A 222 -5.52 -7.44 11.31
C HIS A 222 -5.55 -8.86 10.76
N THR A 223 -5.86 -9.00 9.48
CA THR A 223 -5.81 -10.28 8.77
C THR A 223 -5.33 -10.11 7.35
N PHE A 224 -4.26 -10.80 6.98
CA PHE A 224 -3.80 -10.96 5.60
C PHE A 224 -4.21 -12.35 5.11
N THR A 225 -4.85 -12.44 3.95
CA THR A 225 -5.24 -13.72 3.33
C THR A 225 -4.85 -13.73 1.87
N ALA A 226 -4.04 -14.70 1.44
CA ALA A 226 -3.70 -14.89 0.03
C ALA A 226 -4.96 -15.25 -0.75
N ILE A 227 -5.24 -14.48 -1.80
CA ILE A 227 -6.40 -14.65 -2.68
C ILE A 227 -6.00 -15.06 -4.10
N ALA A 228 -4.73 -14.84 -4.49
CA ALA A 228 -4.18 -15.32 -5.74
C ALA A 228 -2.67 -15.53 -5.63
N PHE A 229 -2.19 -16.60 -6.23
CA PHE A 229 -0.77 -16.89 -6.41
C PHE A 229 -0.51 -17.22 -7.88
N ARG A 230 0.59 -16.70 -8.44
CA ARG A 230 0.94 -16.89 -9.85
C ARG A 230 2.45 -16.82 -10.08
N GLU A 231 2.91 -17.54 -11.08
CA GLU A 231 4.27 -17.40 -11.63
C GLU A 231 4.31 -16.19 -12.56
N GLU A 232 5.37 -15.39 -12.44
CA GLU A 232 5.54 -14.14 -13.16
C GLU A 232 7.00 -13.94 -13.57
N ASN A 233 7.22 -12.98 -14.47
CA ASN A 233 8.56 -12.51 -14.82
C ASN A 233 8.51 -10.99 -15.04
N VAL A 234 8.20 -10.27 -13.95
CA VAL A 234 7.98 -8.82 -13.96
C VAL A 234 9.07 -8.12 -13.14
N PRO A 235 9.62 -6.98 -13.59
CA PRO A 235 10.58 -6.23 -12.81
C PRO A 235 10.07 -5.86 -11.41
N ILE A 236 10.94 -5.99 -10.41
CA ILE A 236 10.74 -5.40 -9.09
C ILE A 236 11.37 -4.01 -9.12
N VAL A 237 10.51 -2.99 -9.14
CA VAL A 237 10.89 -1.59 -9.29
C VAL A 237 11.24 -1.00 -7.94
N LEU A 238 12.49 -0.55 -7.78
CA LEU A 238 12.96 0.11 -6.57
C LEU A 238 12.19 1.41 -6.30
N PRO A 239 12.06 1.81 -5.03
CA PRO A 239 11.50 3.10 -4.73
C PRO A 239 12.41 4.17 -5.34
N ASP A 240 11.81 5.24 -5.84
CA ASP A 240 12.55 6.41 -6.28
C ASP A 240 13.24 7.02 -5.04
N LYS A 241 14.52 6.64 -4.80
CA LYS A 241 15.26 6.96 -3.58
C LYS A 241 15.36 8.47 -3.31
N LEU A 242 15.08 9.30 -4.32
CA LEU A 242 15.25 10.74 -4.26
C LEU A 242 14.46 11.44 -3.14
N ASN A 243 13.40 10.82 -2.60
CA ASN A 243 12.50 11.46 -1.62
C ASN A 243 12.25 10.68 -0.32
N VAL A 244 13.02 9.62 -0.04
CA VAL A 244 12.86 8.83 1.19
C VAL A 244 13.75 9.38 2.31
N HIS A 245 13.12 9.81 3.39
CA HIS A 245 13.80 10.32 4.59
C HIS A 245 13.98 9.18 5.59
N PHE A 246 15.19 8.62 5.63
CA PHE A 246 15.51 7.54 6.56
C PHE A 246 15.69 8.05 8.00
N SER A 247 15.15 7.31 8.96
CA SER A 247 15.35 7.54 10.39
C SER A 247 15.38 6.21 11.15
N ASN A 248 15.44 6.27 12.48
CA ASN A 248 15.27 5.06 13.29
C ASN A 248 13.80 4.62 13.27
N ARG A 249 13.58 3.30 13.42
CA ARG A 249 12.26 2.67 13.41
C ARG A 249 11.26 3.37 14.32
N ASP A 250 11.61 3.55 15.59
CA ASP A 250 10.68 4.09 16.59
C ASP A 250 10.25 5.53 16.30
N LYS A 251 11.16 6.37 15.75
CA LYS A 251 10.83 7.72 15.30
C LYS A 251 9.89 7.71 14.11
N VAL A 252 10.05 6.76 13.17
CA VAL A 252 9.15 6.63 12.02
C VAL A 252 7.77 6.19 12.48
N ILE A 253 7.67 5.17 13.34
CA ILE A 253 6.40 4.69 13.90
C ILE A 253 5.69 5.81 14.67
N LYS A 254 6.40 6.51 15.57
CA LYS A 254 5.85 7.63 16.31
C LYS A 254 5.39 8.77 15.41
N ARG A 255 6.15 9.07 14.35
CA ARG A 255 5.77 10.08 13.35
C ARG A 255 4.51 9.65 12.59
N LYS A 256 4.40 8.38 12.22
CA LYS A 256 3.20 7.82 11.58
C LYS A 256 1.99 7.98 12.47
N LEU A 257 2.07 7.57 13.74
CA LEU A 257 1.00 7.71 14.71
C LEU A 257 0.57 9.16 14.90
N ASN A 258 1.53 10.08 15.04
CA ASN A 258 1.23 11.51 15.15
C ASN A 258 0.56 12.07 13.88
N SER A 259 1.04 11.68 12.70
CA SER A 259 0.47 12.12 11.42
C SER A 259 -0.97 11.63 11.24
N GLU A 260 -1.27 10.40 11.62
CA GLU A 260 -2.63 9.83 11.59
C GLU A 260 -3.56 10.51 12.60
N ALA A 261 -3.02 10.98 13.75
CA ALA A 261 -3.80 11.67 14.77
C ALA A 261 -4.09 13.15 14.44
N THR A 262 -3.13 13.84 13.81
CA THR A 262 -3.19 15.32 13.62
C THR A 262 -3.51 15.73 12.18
N GLY A 263 -3.37 14.82 11.20
CA GLY A 263 -3.58 15.12 9.80
C GLY A 263 -2.72 16.30 9.32
N MET A 264 -3.36 17.28 8.68
CA MET A 264 -2.66 18.45 8.12
C MET A 264 -2.09 19.39 9.20
N GLU A 265 -2.69 19.44 10.39
CA GLU A 265 -2.27 20.34 11.48
C GLU A 265 -0.89 19.95 12.04
N GLY A 266 -0.50 18.68 11.94
CA GLY A 266 0.80 18.18 12.39
C GLY A 266 1.94 18.37 11.38
N ILE A 267 1.67 18.94 10.21
CA ILE A 267 2.67 19.14 9.17
C ILE A 267 3.37 20.48 9.38
N ASP A 268 4.70 20.45 9.50
CA ASP A 268 5.53 21.66 9.50
C ASP A 268 5.41 22.38 8.14
N PRO A 269 4.88 23.61 8.08
CA PRO A 269 4.70 24.34 6.82
C PRO A 269 6.00 24.54 6.03
N SER A 270 7.16 24.57 6.70
CA SER A 270 8.46 24.74 6.03
C SER A 270 8.88 23.52 5.20
N MET A 271 8.25 22.37 5.43
CA MET A 271 8.51 21.12 4.71
C MET A 271 7.58 20.94 3.49
N ILE A 272 6.67 21.88 3.25
CA ILE A 272 5.71 21.82 2.15
C ILE A 272 6.29 22.52 0.92
N GLU A 273 6.55 21.74 -0.13
CA GLU A 273 7.00 22.22 -1.44
C GLU A 273 5.82 22.44 -2.39
N SER A 274 4.78 21.63 -2.27
CA SER A 274 3.56 21.74 -3.09
C SER A 274 2.32 21.25 -2.36
N ILE A 275 1.19 21.90 -2.62
CA ILE A 275 -0.15 21.45 -2.22
C ILE A 275 -1.04 21.42 -3.46
N THR A 276 -1.67 20.30 -3.72
CA THR A 276 -2.66 20.13 -4.78
C THR A 276 -3.98 19.64 -4.19
N VAL A 277 -5.08 20.25 -4.62
CA VAL A 277 -6.43 19.80 -4.25
C VAL A 277 -7.14 19.28 -5.49
N THR A 278 -7.52 18.01 -5.50
CA THR A 278 -8.25 17.38 -6.61
C THR A 278 -9.64 16.97 -6.17
N LYS A 279 -10.63 17.05 -7.07
CA LYS A 279 -11.97 16.53 -6.78
C LYS A 279 -11.97 15.02 -6.89
N SER A 280 -12.49 14.35 -5.86
CA SER A 280 -12.74 12.90 -5.90
C SER A 280 -13.99 12.60 -6.72
N ALA A 281 -13.96 11.52 -7.48
CA ALA A 281 -15.10 11.02 -8.24
C ALA A 281 -16.30 10.65 -7.34
N ALA A 282 -16.07 10.34 -6.07
CA ALA A 282 -17.09 9.98 -5.09
C ALA A 282 -17.75 11.19 -4.39
N GLY A 283 -17.36 12.42 -4.75
CA GLY A 283 -17.78 13.63 -4.02
C GLY A 283 -16.88 13.87 -2.81
N GLY A 284 -16.04 14.90 -2.91
CA GLY A 284 -15.01 15.22 -1.90
C GLY A 284 -13.78 15.83 -2.57
N SER A 285 -12.78 16.18 -1.75
CA SER A 285 -11.51 16.70 -2.21
C SER A 285 -10.37 15.86 -1.65
N ASN A 286 -9.42 15.46 -2.50
CA ASN A 286 -8.16 14.91 -2.06
C ASN A 286 -7.16 16.05 -1.87
N ILE A 287 -6.43 16.04 -0.76
CA ILE A 287 -5.32 16.96 -0.52
C ILE A 287 -4.04 16.17 -0.76
N ILE A 288 -3.18 16.68 -1.63
CA ILE A 288 -1.91 16.07 -1.99
C ILE A 288 -0.81 17.04 -1.59
N ILE A 289 0.10 16.62 -0.72
CA ILE A 289 1.21 17.42 -0.21
C ILE A 289 2.51 16.75 -0.66
N ASN A 290 3.34 17.45 -1.43
CA ASN A 290 4.57 16.91 -2.02
C ASN A 290 4.35 15.56 -2.76
N GLY A 291 3.22 15.43 -3.45
CA GLY A 291 2.85 14.20 -4.17
C GLY A 291 2.23 13.09 -3.29
N ILE A 292 2.16 13.26 -1.96
CA ILE A 292 1.54 12.31 -1.04
C ILE A 292 0.10 12.70 -0.76
N THR A 293 -0.83 11.77 -0.97
CA THR A 293 -2.25 12.00 -0.66
C THR A 293 -2.46 11.92 0.85
N LEU A 294 -2.93 13.02 1.44
CA LEU A 294 -3.36 13.07 2.83
C LEU A 294 -4.72 12.37 2.96
N ARG A 295 -4.70 11.09 3.37
CA ARG A 295 -5.90 10.25 3.45
C ARG A 295 -6.56 10.40 4.81
N GLN A 296 -7.86 10.68 4.82
CA GLN A 296 -8.67 10.57 6.02
C GLN A 296 -9.14 9.13 6.19
N ARG A 297 -8.91 8.54 7.36
CA ARG A 297 -9.40 7.20 7.69
C ARG A 297 -10.76 7.29 8.36
N PRO A 298 -11.85 6.90 7.68
CA PRO A 298 -13.20 7.06 8.22
C PRO A 298 -13.42 6.28 9.51
N ASN A 299 -12.69 5.17 9.70
CA ASN A 299 -12.82 4.28 10.86
C ASN A 299 -11.72 4.52 11.92
N GLY A 300 -10.98 5.63 11.80
CA GLY A 300 -9.78 5.90 12.60
C GLY A 300 -8.58 5.07 12.13
N TYR A 301 -7.43 5.29 12.78
CA TYR A 301 -6.21 4.54 12.48
C TYR A 301 -6.02 3.39 13.47
N THR A 302 -5.96 2.17 12.96
CA THR A 302 -5.58 0.98 13.73
C THR A 302 -4.15 0.60 13.35
N PRO A 303 -3.13 0.88 14.20
CA PRO A 303 -1.74 0.63 13.85
C PRO A 303 -1.47 -0.86 13.63
N LEU A 304 -0.80 -1.22 12.54
CA LEU A 304 -0.34 -2.59 12.33
C LEU A 304 0.81 -2.95 13.28
N GLU A 305 1.66 -1.98 13.58
CA GLU A 305 2.77 -2.06 14.54
C GLU A 305 2.45 -1.22 15.78
N LYS A 306 2.61 -1.79 16.98
CA LYS A 306 2.49 -1.04 18.24
C LYS A 306 3.85 -0.46 18.65
N GLU A 307 3.82 0.67 19.38
CA GLU A 307 5.02 1.27 20.02
C GLU A 307 5.61 0.34 21.11
#